data_AF-A0A246BIL3-F1
#
_entry.id   AF-A0A246BIL3-F1
#
_cell.length_a   1.000
_cell.length_b   1.000
_cell.length_c   1.000
_cell.angle_alpha   90.00
_cell.angle_beta   90.00
_cell.angle_gamma   90.00
#
_symmetry.space_group_name_H-M   'P 1'
#
loop_
_entity.id
_entity.type
_entity.pdbx_description
1 polymer ?
#
loop_
_entity_poly.entity_id
_entity_poly.type
_entity_poly.pdbx_seq_one_letter_code
_entity_poly.pdbx_strand_id
1 'polypeptide(L)'
;MKKNLLTLTALLLATAVTVRGEGENTPASGGDGRLSEAEWRAKLAGEHAQTSHADLVSKLAAANRKIDTLTSNQVPQGGRALTVDEAKAYDAFLALGTPDEVKTRLDQGARDSTELTDLRFKDTLHTAARDAGYKPKVLGDRVKADGLTLLPSREVERDGKKVQVAYVKDAQGAEHELAAYAKQHWDDYLVALQAEGTSGNAGAPYARQDAGSGAGGNAGGSGGSWLTDILKPGEGGGYVDPLQPAAPR
;
A
#
# COMPACT_ATOMS: atom_id res chain seq x y z
N MET A 1 -1.97 46.27 53.16
CA MET A 1 -0.89 45.26 53.28
C MET A 1 -0.12 45.23 51.96
N LYS A 2 0.89 46.09 51.82
CA LYS A 2 1.69 46.30 50.60
C LYS A 2 3.18 46.23 50.94
N LYS A 3 3.63 45.05 51.35
CA LYS A 3 5.04 44.64 51.47
C LYS A 3 4.95 43.13 51.32
N ASN A 4 5.54 42.55 50.27
CA ASN A 4 5.85 41.10 50.10
C ASN A 4 5.96 40.66 48.62
N LEU A 5 5.72 41.52 47.62
CA LEU A 5 5.90 41.12 46.20
C LEU A 5 7.35 41.23 45.70
N LEU A 6 8.19 42.06 46.32
CA LEU A 6 9.60 42.22 45.95
C LEU A 6 10.51 41.10 46.50
N THR A 7 10.06 40.39 47.54
CA THR A 7 10.82 39.31 48.17
C THR A 7 10.60 37.94 47.51
N LEU A 8 9.55 37.77 46.69
CA LEU A 8 9.30 36.50 46.00
C LEU A 8 10.11 36.35 44.71
N THR A 9 10.39 37.45 44.00
CA THR A 9 11.19 37.44 42.77
C THR A 9 12.69 37.18 43.04
N ALA A 10 13.18 37.54 44.23
CA ALA A 10 14.54 37.24 44.65
C ALA A 10 14.74 35.76 45.05
N LEU A 11 13.68 35.05 45.44
CA LEU A 11 13.77 33.65 45.87
C LEU A 11 13.72 32.65 44.69
N LEU A 12 13.09 33.03 43.57
CA LEU A 12 12.98 32.14 42.39
C LEU A 12 14.25 32.13 41.51
N LEU A 13 15.11 33.15 41.63
CA LEU A 13 16.44 33.16 40.99
C LEU A 13 17.50 32.37 41.78
N ALA A 14 17.21 32.03 43.04
CA ALA A 14 18.12 31.25 43.89
C ALA A 14 17.90 29.72 43.79
N THR A 15 16.86 29.26 43.09
CA THR A 15 16.50 27.82 42.99
C THR A 15 16.77 27.19 41.62
N ALA A 16 17.47 27.89 40.73
CA ALA A 16 18.02 27.29 39.49
C ALA A 16 19.47 26.79 39.65
N VAL A 17 19.93 26.58 40.88
CA VAL A 17 21.15 25.83 41.17
C VAL A 17 20.73 24.47 41.69
N THR A 18 20.61 23.50 40.79
CA THR A 18 20.91 22.11 41.14
C THR A 18 21.27 21.32 39.88
N VAL A 19 22.46 20.74 39.95
CA VAL A 19 22.99 19.62 39.16
C VAL A 19 23.44 19.93 37.73
N ARG A 20 24.69 20.38 37.62
CA ARG A 20 25.57 19.90 36.54
C ARG A 20 27.01 19.77 37.02
N GLY A 21 27.38 18.54 37.36
CA GLY A 21 28.76 18.02 37.37
C GLY A 21 29.70 18.56 38.44
N GLU A 22 29.90 17.77 39.50
CA GLU A 22 31.16 17.76 40.23
C GLU A 22 32.27 17.38 39.25
N GLY A 23 33.13 18.34 38.97
CA GLY A 23 34.39 18.15 38.27
C GLY A 23 35.29 19.29 38.68
N GLU A 24 36.29 18.99 39.51
CA GLU A 24 37.40 19.89 39.81
C GLU A 24 37.95 20.45 38.49
N ASN A 25 37.62 21.70 38.19
CA ASN A 25 38.27 22.48 37.16
C ASN A 25 38.62 23.82 37.78
N THR A 26 39.71 23.80 38.55
CA THR A 26 40.58 24.95 38.71
C THR A 26 40.93 25.46 37.31
N PRO A 27 40.56 26.68 36.90
CA PRO A 27 40.99 27.18 35.61
C PRO A 27 42.48 27.53 35.71
N ALA A 28 43.30 26.61 35.22
CA ALA A 28 44.67 26.89 34.81
C ALA A 28 44.65 28.03 33.79
N SER A 29 45.58 28.97 33.95
CA SER A 29 45.76 30.13 33.08
C SER A 29 45.89 29.71 31.60
N GLY A 30 44.94 30.10 30.76
CA GLY A 30 45.03 29.84 29.32
C GLY A 30 43.80 30.21 28.50
N GLY A 31 43.63 31.50 28.19
CA GLY A 31 43.27 31.99 26.85
C GLY A 31 42.09 31.40 26.04
N ASP A 32 40.95 31.04 26.64
CA ASP A 32 39.82 30.43 25.89
C ASP A 32 38.77 31.43 25.37
N GLY A 33 39.05 32.74 25.38
CA GLY A 33 38.18 33.81 24.84
C GLY A 33 36.82 33.98 25.56
N ARG A 34 36.50 33.11 26.51
CA ARG A 34 35.33 33.18 27.37
C ARG A 34 35.65 34.10 28.55
N LEU A 35 35.01 35.27 28.56
CA LEU A 35 35.05 36.20 29.68
C LEU A 35 34.60 35.45 30.94
N SER A 36 35.37 35.56 32.02
CA SER A 36 34.90 35.15 33.34
C SER A 36 33.62 35.91 33.70
N GLU A 37 32.81 35.36 34.61
CA GLU A 37 31.54 36.01 35.00
C GLU A 37 31.75 37.43 35.56
N ALA A 38 32.88 37.66 36.21
CA ALA A 38 33.30 38.99 36.68
C ALA A 38 33.63 39.94 35.52
N GLU A 39 34.38 39.47 34.50
CA GLU A 39 34.70 40.26 33.31
C GLU A 39 33.46 40.53 32.44
N TRP A 40 32.54 39.57 32.36
CA TRP A 40 31.26 39.74 31.67
C TRP A 40 30.41 40.82 32.35
N ARG A 41 30.30 40.77 33.69
CA ARG A 41 29.59 41.80 34.47
C ARG A 41 30.23 43.18 34.35
N ALA A 42 31.57 43.26 34.40
CA ALA A 42 32.29 44.51 34.23
C ALA A 42 32.10 45.11 32.83
N LYS A 43 32.10 44.26 31.78
CA LYS A 43 31.84 44.67 30.41
C LYS A 43 30.41 45.18 30.23
N LEU A 44 29.41 44.47 30.78
CA LEU A 44 28.03 44.94 30.77
C LEU A 44 27.86 46.26 31.51
N ALA A 45 28.52 46.43 32.66
CA ALA A 45 28.46 47.70 33.41
C ALA A 45 29.03 48.87 32.60
N GLY A 46 30.12 48.65 31.85
CA GLY A 46 30.68 49.63 30.92
C GLY A 46 29.75 49.94 29.74
N GLU A 47 29.12 48.93 29.15
CA GLU A 47 28.13 49.11 28.07
C GLU A 47 26.87 49.83 28.55
N HIS A 48 26.40 49.54 29.77
CA HIS A 48 25.26 50.22 30.41
C HIS A 48 25.55 51.68 30.77
N ALA A 49 26.80 52.01 31.10
CA ALA A 49 27.22 53.39 31.34
C ALA A 49 27.27 54.24 30.06
N GLN A 50 27.37 53.61 28.89
CA GLN A 50 27.44 54.28 27.57
C GLN A 50 26.14 54.20 26.76
N THR A 51 25.16 53.40 27.18
CA THR A 51 23.88 53.27 26.46
C THR A 51 22.84 54.25 26.96
N SER A 52 22.17 54.93 26.03
CA SER A 52 21.06 55.80 26.37
C SER A 52 19.80 54.98 26.74
N HIS A 53 18.87 55.59 27.47
CA HIS A 53 17.57 54.97 27.76
C HIS A 53 16.84 54.55 26.47
N ALA A 54 16.97 55.34 25.40
CA ALA A 54 16.38 55.04 24.08
C ALA A 54 16.97 53.76 23.44
N ASP A 55 18.27 53.52 23.63
CA ASP A 55 18.93 52.30 23.14
C ASP A 55 18.47 51.07 23.92
N LEU A 56 18.28 51.19 25.23
CA LEU A 56 17.75 50.10 26.07
C LEU A 56 16.31 49.75 25.69
N VAL A 57 15.46 50.74 25.44
CA VAL A 57 14.08 50.52 24.97
C VAL A 57 14.07 49.84 23.60
N SER A 58 14.93 50.26 22.68
CA SER A 58 15.05 49.65 21.35
C SER A 58 15.53 48.20 21.41
N LYS A 59 16.52 47.92 22.27
CA LYS A 59 17.01 46.56 22.53
C LYS A 59 15.93 45.66 23.15
N LEU A 60 15.16 46.18 24.10
CA LEU A 60 14.06 45.45 24.72
C LEU A 60 12.96 45.14 23.70
N ALA A 61 12.57 46.11 22.86
CA ALA A 61 11.58 45.90 21.81
C ALA A 61 12.06 44.85 20.79
N ALA A 62 13.33 44.88 20.40
CA ALA A 62 13.92 43.88 19.51
C ALA A 62 13.98 42.48 20.16
N ALA A 63 14.33 42.40 21.44
CA ALA A 63 14.35 41.15 22.20
C ALA A 63 12.94 40.55 22.33
N ASN A 64 11.94 41.36 22.64
CA ASN A 64 10.55 40.90 22.73
C ASN A 64 10.05 40.37 21.39
N ARG A 65 10.29 41.09 20.27
CA ARG A 65 9.96 40.58 18.93
C ARG A 65 10.64 39.24 18.62
N LYS A 66 11.89 39.08 19.05
CA LYS A 66 12.64 37.83 18.86
C LYS A 66 12.08 36.71 19.73
N ILE A 67 11.67 37.00 20.97
CA ILE A 67 10.98 36.04 21.84
C ILE A 67 9.67 35.62 21.18
N ASP A 68 8.84 36.56 20.74
CA ASP A 68 7.56 36.25 20.08
C ASP A 68 7.77 35.36 18.84
N THR A 69 8.78 35.67 18.03
CA THR A 69 9.14 34.88 16.84
C THR A 69 9.66 33.48 17.20
N LEU A 70 10.43 33.35 18.28
CA LEU A 70 10.96 32.05 18.71
C LEU A 70 9.86 31.19 19.33
N THR A 71 8.97 31.80 20.10
CA THR A 71 7.81 31.12 20.70
C THR A 71 6.83 30.66 19.62
N SER A 72 6.61 31.44 18.55
CA SER A 72 5.73 31.03 17.44
C SER A 72 6.30 29.88 16.61
N ASN A 73 7.63 29.75 16.53
CA ASN A 73 8.31 28.69 15.79
C ASN A 73 8.68 27.49 16.68
N GLN A 74 8.32 27.52 17.96
CA GLN A 74 8.64 26.46 18.88
C GLN A 74 7.73 25.25 18.62
N VAL A 75 8.35 24.07 18.52
CA VAL A 75 7.59 22.82 18.47
C VAL A 75 6.82 22.67 19.79
N PRO A 76 5.51 22.35 19.76
CA PRO A 76 4.74 22.13 20.98
C PRO A 76 5.41 21.13 21.92
N GLN A 77 5.17 21.28 23.22
CA GLN A 77 5.76 20.40 24.22
C GLN A 77 5.33 18.94 23.96
N GLY A 78 6.30 18.02 23.84
CA GLY A 78 6.06 16.63 23.47
C GLY A 78 5.97 16.37 21.96
N GLY A 79 5.99 17.42 21.13
CA GLY A 79 6.08 17.32 19.68
C GLY A 79 7.52 17.25 19.18
N ARG A 80 7.70 16.71 17.98
CA ARG A 80 8.96 16.75 17.22
C ARG A 80 8.64 17.24 15.81
N ALA A 81 9.45 18.16 15.28
CA ALA A 81 9.36 18.51 13.87
C ALA A 81 9.86 17.32 13.03
N LEU A 82 9.06 16.85 12.07
CA LEU A 82 9.47 15.80 11.16
C LEU A 82 10.51 16.35 10.18
N THR A 83 11.55 15.56 9.90
CA THR A 83 12.42 15.80 8.75
C THR A 83 11.64 15.64 7.44
N VAL A 84 12.17 16.12 6.32
CA VAL A 84 11.50 16.04 5.00
C VAL A 84 11.16 14.60 4.61
N ASP A 85 12.04 13.65 4.90
CA ASP A 85 11.82 12.24 4.55
C ASP A 85 10.83 11.57 5.50
N GLU A 86 10.83 11.93 6.78
CA GLU A 86 9.84 11.45 7.74
C GLU A 86 8.44 12.02 7.43
N ALA A 87 8.35 13.26 6.98
CA ALA A 87 7.08 13.86 6.53
C ALA A 87 6.51 13.10 5.33
N LYS A 88 7.34 12.79 4.32
CA LYS A 88 6.92 11.96 3.18
C LYS A 88 6.45 10.56 3.61
N ALA A 89 7.16 9.93 4.54
CA ALA A 89 6.78 8.62 5.06
C ALA A 89 5.44 8.67 5.82
N TYR A 90 5.20 9.76 6.57
CA TYR A 90 3.94 9.99 7.26
C TYR A 90 2.78 10.26 6.28
N ASP A 91 2.99 11.08 5.26
CA ASP A 91 2.00 11.32 4.21
C ASP A 91 1.65 10.03 3.46
N ALA A 92 2.65 9.19 3.15
CA ALA A 92 2.43 7.88 2.57
C ALA A 92 1.65 6.94 3.50
N PHE A 93 1.90 6.99 4.80
CA PHE A 93 1.15 6.22 5.79
C PHE A 93 -0.31 6.69 5.88
N LEU A 94 -0.55 8.00 5.91
CA LEU A 94 -1.91 8.54 5.89
C LEU A 94 -2.65 8.18 4.60
N ALA A 95 -1.94 8.12 3.47
CA ALA A 95 -2.51 7.73 2.18
C ALA A 95 -2.96 6.26 2.12
N LEU A 96 -2.45 5.38 2.99
CA LEU A 96 -2.93 3.99 3.07
C LEU A 96 -4.40 3.90 3.50
N GLY A 97 -4.88 4.92 4.23
CA GLY A 97 -6.23 5.01 4.76
C GLY A 97 -6.29 4.62 6.24
N THR A 98 -7.50 4.40 6.73
CA THR A 98 -7.71 3.99 8.12
C THR A 98 -7.22 2.56 8.34
N PRO A 99 -6.80 2.20 9.58
CA PRO A 99 -6.36 0.84 9.89
C PRO A 99 -7.39 -0.24 9.52
N ASP A 100 -8.68 0.05 9.70
CA ASP A 100 -9.76 -0.88 9.37
C ASP A 100 -9.92 -1.10 7.86
N GLU A 101 -9.75 -0.06 7.04
CA GLU A 101 -9.74 -0.18 5.57
C GLU A 101 -8.55 -0.99 5.09
N VAL A 102 -7.36 -0.76 5.66
CA VAL A 102 -6.15 -1.53 5.32
C VAL A 102 -6.34 -3.01 5.66
N LYS A 103 -6.87 -3.30 6.85
CA LYS A 103 -7.18 -4.68 7.26
C LYS A 103 -8.19 -5.33 6.32
N THR A 104 -9.25 -4.61 5.97
CA THR A 104 -10.29 -5.10 5.04
C THR A 104 -9.70 -5.41 3.66
N ARG A 105 -8.85 -4.54 3.11
CA ARG A 105 -8.16 -4.79 1.83
C ARG A 105 -7.22 -5.99 1.91
N LEU A 106 -6.54 -6.18 3.02
CA LEU A 106 -5.65 -7.33 3.22
C LEU A 106 -6.42 -8.65 3.28
N ASP A 107 -7.51 -8.68 4.06
CA ASP A 107 -8.37 -9.87 4.16
C ASP A 107 -9.02 -10.20 2.82
N GLN A 108 -9.44 -9.18 2.06
CA GLN A 108 -9.98 -9.36 0.71
C GLN A 108 -8.90 -9.86 -0.25
N GLY A 109 -7.70 -9.26 -0.24
CA GLY A 109 -6.58 -9.71 -1.07
C GLY A 109 -6.16 -11.16 -0.81
N ALA A 110 -6.23 -11.61 0.44
CA ALA A 110 -5.98 -13.02 0.80
C ALA A 110 -7.05 -13.97 0.21
N ARG A 111 -8.33 -13.56 0.24
CA ARG A 111 -9.44 -14.31 -0.36
C ARG A 111 -9.31 -14.36 -1.88
N ASP A 112 -9.12 -13.21 -2.52
CA ASP A 112 -8.99 -13.10 -3.97
C ASP A 112 -7.79 -13.90 -4.49
N SER A 113 -6.67 -13.87 -3.77
CA SER A 113 -5.48 -14.68 -4.11
C SER A 113 -5.77 -16.18 -4.06
N THR A 114 -6.51 -16.62 -3.04
CA THR A 114 -6.91 -18.04 -2.90
C THR A 114 -7.87 -18.45 -4.02
N GLU A 115 -8.87 -17.63 -4.32
CA GLU A 115 -9.83 -17.88 -5.40
C GLU A 115 -9.16 -17.91 -6.77
N LEU A 116 -8.28 -16.96 -7.05
CA LEU A 116 -7.54 -16.89 -8.30
C LEU A 116 -6.60 -18.09 -8.47
N THR A 117 -6.03 -18.60 -7.38
CA THR A 117 -5.23 -19.83 -7.40
C THR A 117 -6.08 -21.05 -7.71
N ASP A 118 -7.26 -21.18 -7.08
CA ASP A 118 -8.19 -22.28 -7.34
C ASP A 118 -8.77 -22.24 -8.76
N LEU A 119 -9.08 -21.05 -9.29
CA LEU A 119 -9.54 -20.86 -10.66
C LEU A 119 -8.46 -21.26 -11.69
N ARG A 120 -7.22 -20.82 -11.48
CA ARG A 120 -6.08 -21.21 -12.36
C ARG A 120 -5.83 -22.72 -12.30
N PHE A 121 -5.93 -23.30 -11.11
CA PHE A 121 -5.82 -24.75 -10.97
C PHE A 121 -6.96 -25.48 -11.70
N LYS A 122 -8.21 -25.03 -11.57
CA LYS A 122 -9.36 -25.61 -12.27
C LYS A 122 -9.20 -25.51 -13.79
N ASP A 123 -8.73 -24.39 -14.31
CA ASP A 123 -8.53 -24.19 -15.75
C ASP A 123 -7.45 -25.12 -16.32
N THR A 124 -6.31 -25.21 -15.65
CA THR A 124 -5.22 -26.13 -16.04
C THR A 124 -5.65 -27.59 -15.91
N LEU A 125 -6.40 -27.94 -14.86
CA LEU A 125 -6.99 -29.26 -14.66
C LEU A 125 -7.96 -29.64 -15.78
N HIS A 126 -8.86 -28.73 -16.17
CA HIS A 126 -9.81 -28.99 -17.25
C HIS A 126 -9.12 -29.19 -18.59
N THR A 127 -8.10 -28.38 -18.89
CA THR A 127 -7.30 -28.50 -20.11
C THR A 127 -6.54 -29.83 -20.14
N ALA A 128 -5.82 -30.16 -19.07
CA ALA A 128 -5.07 -31.41 -18.98
C ALA A 128 -5.98 -32.65 -19.03
N ALA A 129 -7.14 -32.58 -18.36
CA ALA A 129 -8.14 -33.65 -18.40
C ALA A 129 -8.69 -33.85 -19.81
N ARG A 130 -9.02 -32.78 -20.53
CA ARG A 130 -9.48 -32.85 -21.92
C ARG A 130 -8.43 -33.50 -22.82
N ASP A 131 -7.18 -33.03 -22.74
CA ASP A 131 -6.11 -33.48 -23.62
C ASP A 131 -5.69 -34.94 -23.33
N ALA A 132 -5.78 -35.37 -22.07
CA ALA A 132 -5.53 -36.76 -21.66
C ALA A 132 -6.76 -37.69 -21.77
N GLY A 133 -7.95 -37.17 -22.10
CA GLY A 133 -9.19 -37.96 -22.18
C GLY A 133 -9.74 -38.41 -20.81
N TYR A 134 -9.46 -37.66 -19.74
CA TYR A 134 -9.84 -37.96 -18.37
C TYR A 134 -11.02 -37.14 -17.85
N LYS A 135 -11.74 -37.67 -16.84
CA LYS A 135 -12.75 -36.97 -16.06
C LYS A 135 -12.08 -35.94 -15.14
N PRO A 136 -12.33 -34.62 -15.27
CA PRO A 136 -11.63 -33.58 -14.52
C PRO A 136 -11.72 -33.75 -13.00
N LYS A 137 -12.89 -34.16 -12.49
CA LYS A 137 -13.11 -34.35 -11.05
C LYS A 137 -12.19 -35.42 -10.46
N VAL A 138 -12.12 -36.59 -11.10
CA VAL A 138 -11.30 -37.73 -10.63
C VAL A 138 -9.82 -37.39 -10.77
N LEU A 139 -9.42 -36.75 -11.87
CA LEU A 139 -8.06 -36.27 -12.06
C LEU A 139 -7.66 -35.27 -10.97
N GLY A 140 -8.54 -34.32 -10.64
CA GLY A 140 -8.28 -33.30 -9.62
C GLY A 140 -8.05 -33.90 -8.23
N ASP A 141 -8.84 -34.93 -7.87
CA ASP A 141 -8.68 -35.63 -6.60
C ASP A 141 -7.34 -36.37 -6.52
N ARG A 142 -6.90 -37.00 -7.63
CA ARG A 142 -5.60 -37.69 -7.69
C ARG A 142 -4.41 -36.74 -7.66
N VAL A 143 -4.46 -35.68 -8.46
CA VAL A 143 -3.44 -34.63 -8.50
C VAL A 143 -3.25 -34.00 -7.13
N LYS A 144 -4.34 -33.72 -6.40
CA LYS A 144 -4.28 -33.18 -5.03
C LYS A 144 -3.76 -34.19 -4.01
N ALA A 145 -4.21 -35.45 -4.10
CA ALA A 145 -3.78 -36.51 -3.17
C ALA A 145 -2.27 -36.77 -3.24
N ASP A 146 -1.71 -36.74 -4.44
CA ASP A 146 -0.29 -37.05 -4.68
C ASP A 146 0.60 -35.80 -4.70
N GLY A 147 0.03 -34.61 -4.44
CA GLY A 147 0.77 -33.34 -4.40
C GLY A 147 1.38 -32.94 -5.74
N LEU A 148 0.73 -33.29 -6.85
CA LEU A 148 1.24 -33.03 -8.19
C LEU A 148 0.93 -31.61 -8.67
N THR A 149 1.83 -31.07 -9.48
CA THR A 149 1.60 -29.81 -10.21
C THR A 149 1.29 -30.11 -11.67
N LEU A 150 0.13 -29.67 -12.15
CA LEU A 150 -0.21 -29.76 -13.57
C LEU A 150 0.60 -28.75 -14.39
N LEU A 151 1.16 -29.21 -15.50
CA LEU A 151 1.89 -28.38 -16.44
C LEU A 151 1.06 -28.14 -17.71
N PRO A 152 1.32 -27.05 -18.46
CA PRO A 152 0.69 -26.82 -19.74
C PRO A 152 0.91 -28.01 -20.70
N SER A 153 -0.14 -28.39 -21.42
CA SER A 153 -0.04 -29.40 -22.48
C SER A 153 0.96 -28.97 -23.56
N ARG A 154 1.69 -29.95 -24.10
CA ARG A 154 2.66 -29.74 -25.18
C ARG A 154 2.23 -30.51 -26.41
N GLU A 155 2.43 -29.93 -27.58
CA GLU A 155 2.19 -30.62 -28.84
C GLU A 155 3.33 -31.61 -29.10
N VAL A 156 2.99 -32.88 -29.25
CA VAL A 156 3.94 -33.97 -29.52
C VAL A 156 3.47 -34.73 -30.75
N GLU A 157 4.40 -35.08 -31.62
CA GLU A 157 4.11 -35.93 -32.78
C GLU A 157 4.06 -37.40 -32.35
N ARG A 158 2.90 -38.04 -32.51
CA ARG A 158 2.65 -39.46 -32.26
C ARG A 158 2.01 -40.04 -33.52
N ASP A 159 2.59 -41.11 -34.05
CA ASP A 159 2.05 -41.81 -35.24
C ASP A 159 1.81 -40.89 -36.45
N GLY A 160 2.71 -39.92 -36.68
CA GLY A 160 2.62 -38.93 -37.77
C GLY A 160 1.52 -37.87 -37.58
N LYS A 161 0.93 -37.78 -36.38
CA LYS A 161 -0.08 -36.78 -36.03
C LYS A 161 0.38 -35.96 -34.83
N LYS A 162 0.07 -34.67 -34.86
CA LYS A 162 0.28 -33.74 -33.74
C LYS A 162 -0.83 -33.94 -32.70
N VAL A 163 -0.47 -34.36 -31.50
CA VAL A 163 -1.38 -34.61 -30.38
C VAL A 163 -0.96 -33.74 -29.19
N GLN A 164 -1.93 -33.12 -28.51
CA GLN A 164 -1.68 -32.40 -27.27
C GLN A 164 -1.51 -33.40 -26.13
N VAL A 165 -0.38 -33.32 -25.44
CA VAL A 165 -0.02 -34.22 -24.35
C VAL A 165 0.11 -33.43 -23.05
N ALA A 166 -0.65 -33.81 -22.04
CA ALA A 166 -0.60 -33.21 -20.71
C ALA A 166 0.57 -33.77 -19.89
N TYR A 167 1.16 -32.93 -19.04
CA TYR A 167 2.29 -33.28 -18.17
C TYR A 167 1.98 -32.93 -16.70
N VAL A 168 2.58 -33.70 -15.80
CA VAL A 168 2.56 -33.45 -14.35
C VAL A 168 3.97 -33.39 -13.81
N LYS A 169 4.17 -32.59 -12.77
CA LYS A 169 5.39 -32.53 -12.00
C LYS A 169 5.14 -33.11 -10.61
N ASP A 170 5.96 -34.07 -10.21
CA ASP A 170 5.88 -34.67 -8.87
C ASP A 170 6.47 -33.77 -7.78
N ALA A 171 6.33 -34.19 -6.53
CA ALA A 171 6.85 -33.45 -5.36
C ALA A 171 8.39 -33.36 -5.36
N GLN A 172 9.08 -34.26 -6.05
CA GLN A 172 10.53 -34.29 -6.22
C GLN A 172 10.99 -33.37 -7.36
N GLY A 173 10.03 -32.87 -8.15
CA GLY A 173 10.24 -31.94 -9.24
C GLY A 173 10.53 -32.60 -10.60
N ALA A 174 10.36 -33.91 -10.73
CA ALA A 174 10.47 -34.59 -12.02
C ALA A 174 9.18 -34.43 -12.83
N GLU A 175 9.33 -34.18 -14.13
CA GLU A 175 8.22 -34.06 -15.08
C GLU A 175 7.89 -35.43 -15.69
N HIS A 176 6.61 -35.79 -15.68
CA HIS A 176 6.08 -37.02 -16.26
C HIS A 176 4.94 -36.71 -17.21
N GLU A 177 4.84 -37.46 -18.30
CA GLU A 177 3.63 -37.45 -19.12
C GLU A 177 2.46 -37.96 -18.29
N LEU A 178 1.36 -37.21 -18.24
CA LEU A 178 0.22 -37.49 -17.35
C LEU A 178 -0.35 -38.90 -17.58
N ALA A 179 -0.43 -39.33 -18.84
CA ALA A 179 -0.94 -40.66 -19.18
C ALA A 179 -0.01 -41.79 -18.73
N ALA A 180 1.31 -41.57 -18.75
CA ALA A 180 2.29 -42.54 -18.28
C ALA A 180 2.27 -42.63 -16.75
N TYR A 181 2.23 -41.46 -16.09
CA TYR A 181 2.13 -41.36 -14.63
C TYR A 181 0.87 -42.06 -14.11
N ALA A 182 -0.28 -41.79 -14.71
CA ALA A 182 -1.56 -42.39 -14.31
C ALA A 182 -1.54 -43.91 -14.41
N LYS A 183 -0.93 -44.49 -15.45
CA LYS A 183 -0.81 -45.96 -15.58
C LYS A 183 0.09 -46.57 -14.51
N GLN A 184 1.13 -45.87 -14.09
CA GLN A 184 2.08 -46.38 -13.11
C GLN A 184 1.58 -46.24 -11.67
N HIS A 185 0.85 -45.17 -11.36
CA HIS A 185 0.50 -44.80 -9.99
C HIS A 185 -0.99 -44.93 -9.67
N TRP A 186 -1.87 -44.92 -10.68
CA TRP A 186 -3.33 -44.86 -10.51
C TRP A 186 -4.07 -45.99 -11.23
N ASP A 187 -3.47 -47.18 -11.34
CA ASP A 187 -4.03 -48.32 -12.08
C ASP A 187 -5.49 -48.62 -11.68
N ASP A 188 -5.76 -48.71 -10.37
CA ASP A 188 -7.09 -48.93 -9.80
C ASP A 188 -8.12 -47.83 -10.15
N TYR A 189 -7.64 -46.63 -10.48
CA TYR A 189 -8.47 -45.48 -10.81
C TYR A 189 -8.58 -45.23 -12.31
N LEU A 190 -7.90 -45.99 -13.17
CA LEU A 190 -7.91 -45.75 -14.62
C LEU A 190 -9.31 -45.81 -15.22
N VAL A 191 -10.15 -46.76 -14.76
CA VAL A 191 -11.54 -46.89 -15.21
C VAL A 191 -12.37 -45.68 -14.78
N ALA A 192 -12.15 -45.16 -13.57
CA ALA A 192 -12.82 -43.97 -13.07
C ALA A 192 -12.28 -42.67 -13.71
N LEU A 193 -11.01 -42.67 -14.11
CA LEU A 193 -10.35 -41.56 -14.78
C LEU A 193 -10.82 -41.41 -16.22
N GLN A 194 -11.10 -42.50 -16.94
CA GLN A 194 -11.55 -42.42 -18.33
C GLN A 194 -12.89 -41.66 -18.43
N ALA A 195 -12.92 -40.65 -19.31
CA ALA A 195 -14.19 -40.03 -19.71
C ALA A 195 -15.02 -41.06 -20.49
N GLU A 196 -16.30 -41.23 -20.15
CA GLU A 196 -17.19 -42.09 -20.93
C GLU A 196 -17.34 -41.51 -22.34
N GLY A 197 -16.97 -42.30 -23.35
CA GLY A 197 -17.27 -42.03 -24.74
C GLY A 197 -16.47 -40.89 -25.37
N THR A 198 -15.30 -41.23 -25.91
CA THR A 198 -14.77 -40.52 -27.08
C THR A 198 -15.73 -40.74 -28.26
N SER A 199 -16.72 -39.87 -28.39
CA SER A 199 -17.30 -39.53 -29.69
C SER A 199 -17.35 -38.01 -29.76
N GLY A 200 -16.67 -37.45 -30.77
CA GLY A 200 -16.27 -36.06 -30.83
C GLY A 200 -17.33 -35.06 -30.39
N ASN A 201 -16.99 -34.24 -29.41
CA ASN A 201 -17.70 -33.00 -29.16
C ASN A 201 -16.76 -31.88 -29.59
N ALA A 202 -16.94 -31.40 -30.82
CA ALA A 202 -16.46 -30.09 -31.21
C ALA A 202 -16.97 -29.12 -30.14
N GLY A 203 -16.04 -28.49 -29.41
CA GLY A 203 -16.41 -27.51 -28.39
C GLY A 203 -17.40 -26.53 -28.99
N ALA A 204 -18.51 -26.28 -28.31
CA ALA A 204 -19.49 -25.30 -28.74
C ALA A 204 -18.73 -23.99 -29.02
N PRO A 205 -18.76 -23.45 -30.26
CA PRO A 205 -18.08 -22.21 -30.54
C PRO A 205 -18.68 -21.15 -29.64
N TYR A 206 -17.83 -20.52 -28.83
CA TYR A 206 -18.21 -19.34 -28.08
C TYR A 206 -18.83 -18.35 -29.07
N ALA A 207 -20.08 -17.95 -28.85
CA ALA A 207 -20.73 -16.98 -29.70
C ALA A 207 -19.87 -15.71 -29.70
N ARG A 208 -19.28 -15.37 -30.86
CA ARG A 208 -18.75 -14.03 -31.07
C ARG A 208 -19.92 -13.07 -30.85
N GLN A 209 -19.82 -12.24 -29.82
CA GLN A 209 -20.62 -11.03 -29.75
C GLN A 209 -20.11 -10.12 -30.88
N ASP A 210 -20.68 -10.29 -32.06
CA ASP A 210 -20.50 -9.35 -33.15
C ASP A 210 -21.18 -8.03 -32.75
N ALA A 211 -20.36 -6.99 -32.62
CA ALA A 211 -20.84 -5.63 -32.52
C ALA A 211 -21.47 -5.24 -33.87
N GLY A 212 -22.80 -5.15 -33.89
CA GLY A 212 -23.55 -4.30 -34.82
C GLY A 212 -23.62 -4.76 -36.27
N SER A 213 -24.71 -5.46 -36.61
CA SER A 213 -25.38 -5.22 -37.89
C SER A 213 -26.88 -5.39 -37.71
N GLY A 214 -27.57 -4.26 -37.75
CA GLY A 214 -29.01 -4.18 -37.64
C GLY A 214 -29.71 -4.77 -38.85
N ALA A 215 -30.71 -5.61 -38.60
CA ALA A 215 -31.88 -5.79 -39.46
C ALA A 215 -32.97 -6.42 -38.59
N GLY A 216 -34.13 -5.77 -38.55
CA GLY A 216 -35.17 -5.96 -37.53
C GLY A 216 -35.91 -7.29 -37.54
N GLY A 217 -36.60 -7.54 -36.43
CA GLY A 217 -37.44 -8.72 -36.25
C GLY A 217 -38.10 -8.78 -34.88
N ASN A 218 -39.25 -8.11 -34.78
CA ASN A 218 -40.24 -8.12 -33.71
C ASN A 218 -40.47 -9.49 -33.01
N ALA A 219 -40.32 -9.56 -31.68
CA ALA A 219 -41.11 -10.46 -30.81
C ALA A 219 -40.95 -10.07 -29.33
N GLY A 220 -42.07 -9.69 -28.70
CA GLY A 220 -42.15 -9.28 -27.31
C GLY A 220 -41.88 -10.40 -26.31
N GLY A 221 -41.25 -10.01 -25.20
CA GLY A 221 -41.01 -10.84 -24.03
C GLY A 221 -40.65 -9.95 -22.85
N SER A 222 -41.67 -9.54 -22.10
CA SER A 222 -41.55 -8.78 -20.85
C SER A 222 -40.77 -9.58 -19.81
N GLY A 223 -39.57 -9.12 -19.46
CA GLY A 223 -38.76 -9.60 -18.34
C GLY A 223 -38.00 -8.44 -17.72
N GLY A 224 -38.66 -7.68 -16.85
CA GLY A 224 -38.09 -6.51 -16.17
C GLY A 224 -36.90 -6.88 -15.30
N SER A 225 -35.72 -6.39 -15.69
CA SER A 225 -34.50 -6.45 -14.90
C SER A 225 -34.39 -5.19 -14.06
N TRP A 226 -34.33 -5.36 -12.75
CA TRP A 226 -34.17 -4.37 -11.67
C TRP A 226 -32.98 -3.41 -11.82
N LEU A 227 -32.16 -3.53 -12.87
CA LEU A 227 -31.07 -2.61 -13.18
C LEU A 227 -31.48 -1.36 -13.97
N THR A 228 -32.71 -1.24 -14.49
CA THR A 228 -33.12 -0.07 -15.30
C THR A 228 -33.77 1.07 -14.51
N ASP A 229 -34.03 0.92 -13.20
CA ASP A 229 -34.61 1.99 -12.38
C ASP A 229 -33.56 2.89 -11.67
N ILE A 230 -32.27 2.57 -11.76
CA ILE A 230 -31.20 3.39 -11.15
C ILE A 230 -30.73 4.55 -12.08
N LEU A 231 -31.09 4.51 -13.36
CA LEU A 231 -30.68 5.50 -14.36
C LEU A 231 -31.89 6.24 -14.97
N LYS A 232 -32.74 6.80 -14.11
CA LYS A 232 -33.58 7.94 -14.51
C LYS A 232 -32.82 9.24 -14.24
N PRO A 233 -32.19 9.88 -15.25
CA PRO A 233 -31.78 11.27 -15.12
C PRO A 233 -33.04 12.14 -15.15
N GLY A 234 -33.32 12.76 -14.01
CA GLY A 234 -34.15 13.96 -13.97
C GLY A 234 -33.48 15.09 -14.74
N GLU A 235 -34.30 15.76 -15.55
CA GLU A 235 -34.22 17.15 -16.01
C GLU A 235 -32.87 17.90 -15.93
N GLY A 236 -32.41 18.32 -17.11
CA GLY A 236 -31.76 19.62 -17.30
C GLY A 236 -30.27 19.71 -16.92
N GLY A 237 -29.39 19.52 -17.91
CA GLY A 237 -27.99 19.91 -17.78
C GLY A 237 -27.15 19.40 -18.94
N GLY A 238 -27.04 20.20 -20.01
CA GLY A 238 -26.16 19.89 -21.14
C GLY A 238 -24.71 19.77 -20.67
N TYR A 239 -24.11 18.60 -20.87
CA TYR A 239 -22.69 18.40 -20.63
C TYR A 239 -21.92 18.94 -21.83
N VAL A 240 -21.14 20.00 -21.60
CA VAL A 240 -20.17 20.55 -22.55
C VAL A 240 -18.85 19.82 -22.31
N ASP A 241 -18.36 19.15 -23.35
CA ASP A 241 -17.10 18.39 -23.31
C ASP A 241 -15.90 19.34 -23.13
N PRO A 242 -15.10 19.21 -22.06
CA PRO A 242 -13.94 20.07 -21.77
C PRO A 242 -12.72 19.84 -22.68
N LEU A 243 -12.82 19.02 -23.74
CA LEU A 243 -11.69 18.68 -24.62
C LEU A 243 -11.81 19.20 -26.07
N GLN A 244 -12.77 20.06 -26.38
CA GLN A 244 -12.80 20.71 -27.70
C GLN A 244 -11.91 21.98 -27.75
N PRO A 245 -10.95 22.08 -28.70
CA PRO A 245 -10.21 23.32 -28.92
C PRO A 245 -11.14 24.40 -29.51
N ALA A 246 -11.16 25.58 -28.89
CA ALA A 246 -11.93 26.73 -29.34
C ALA A 246 -11.47 27.20 -30.72
N ALA A 247 -12.38 27.25 -31.70
CA ALA A 247 -12.11 27.85 -33.00
C ALA A 247 -11.95 29.38 -32.87
N PRO A 248 -10.92 29.99 -33.48
CA PRO A 248 -10.79 31.44 -33.55
C PRO A 248 -11.86 32.05 -34.47
N ARG A 249 -12.29 33.26 -34.10
CA ARG A 249 -13.38 34.05 -34.69
C ARG A 249 -13.20 34.39 -36.16
#